data_AF-A0A7D8YDB4-F1
#
_entry.id   AF-A0A7D8YDB4-F1
#
_cell.length_a   1.000
_cell.length_b   1.000
_cell.length_c   1.000
_cell.angle_alpha   90.00
_cell.angle_beta   90.00
_cell.angle_gamma   90.00
#
_symmetry.space_group_name_H-M   'P 1'
#
loop_
_entity.id
_entity.type
_entity.pdbx_description
1 polymer ?
#
loop_
_entity_poly.entity_id
_entity_poly.type
_entity_poly.pdbx_seq_one_letter_code
_entity_poly.pdbx_strand_id
1 'polypeptide(L)' 'MAKKKSNAREYVWLQCTECGDLNYRTSINVKGGIEDRIKEGFQKYSPRLRKHTLHKIKRK' A
#
# COMPACT_ATOMS: atom_id res chain seq x y z
N MET A 1 -27.53 19.23 -2.47
CA MET A 1 -26.24 18.93 -1.81
C MET A 1 -25.85 17.49 -2.14
N ALA A 2 -24.80 17.28 -2.93
CA ALA A 2 -24.40 15.93 -3.37
C ALA A 2 -23.94 15.09 -2.16
N LYS A 3 -24.65 13.99 -1.89
CA LYS A 3 -24.35 13.03 -0.82
C LYS A 3 -22.92 12.50 -1.03
N LYS A 4 -22.00 12.82 -0.12
CA LYS A 4 -20.61 12.32 -0.14
C LYS A 4 -20.65 10.80 0.01
N LYS A 5 -20.65 10.08 -1.11
CA LYS A 5 -20.57 8.61 -1.16
C LYS A 5 -19.32 8.22 -0.36
N SER A 6 -19.47 7.36 0.64
CA SER A 6 -18.35 6.89 1.45
C SER A 6 -17.24 6.42 0.52
N ASN A 7 -16.03 6.98 0.69
CA ASN A 7 -14.90 6.67 -0.18
C ASN A 7 -14.59 5.19 -0.05
N ALA A 8 -15.00 4.42 -1.04
CA ALA A 8 -14.71 3.00 -1.13
C ALA A 8 -13.20 2.73 -1.30
N ARG A 9 -12.39 3.77 -1.57
CA ARG A 9 -10.96 3.68 -1.80
C ARG A 9 -10.18 4.46 -0.76
N GLU A 10 -9.22 3.80 -0.14
CA GLU A 10 -8.26 4.39 0.78
C GLU A 10 -6.88 4.43 0.13
N TYR A 11 -6.14 5.51 0.37
CA TYR A 11 -4.74 5.57 0.00
C TYR A 11 -3.90 5.00 1.14
N VAL A 12 -3.03 4.06 0.81
CA VAL A 12 -2.06 3.52 1.75
C VAL A 12 -0.64 3.76 1.27
N TRP A 13 0.28 3.69 2.23
CA TRP A 13 1.70 3.66 1.96
C TRP A 13 2.23 2.24 1.99
N LEU A 14 3.16 1.97 1.07
CA LEU A 14 3.92 0.74 0.97
C LEU A 14 5.30 1.00 1.57
N GLN A 15 5.57 0.33 2.68
CA GLN A 15 6.82 0.40 3.42
C GLN A 15 7.73 -0.76 3.01
N CYS A 16 8.97 -0.44 2.62
CA CYS A 16 10.02 -1.45 2.37
C CYS A 16 10.35 -2.18 3.67
N THR A 17 10.36 -3.52 3.66
CA THR A 17 10.70 -4.32 4.85
C THR A 17 12.16 -4.23 5.27
N GLU A 18 13.04 -3.90 4.32
CA GLU A 18 14.50 -3.87 4.58
C GLU A 18 15.00 -2.47 4.96
N CYS A 19 14.51 -1.42 4.28
CA CYS A 19 14.95 -0.05 4.57
C CYS A 19 14.03 0.70 5.54
N GLY A 20 12.80 0.22 5.72
CA GLY A 20 11.77 0.94 6.47
C GLY A 20 11.22 2.18 5.75
N ASP A 21 11.68 2.50 4.53
CA ASP A 21 11.24 3.66 3.77
C ASP A 21 9.83 3.50 3.17
N LEU A 22 9.12 4.62 3.10
CA LEU A 22 7.81 4.75 2.48
C LEU A 22 7.99 5.11 1.01
N ASN A 23 8.15 4.10 0.16
CA ASN A 23 8.51 4.32 -1.25
C ASN A 23 7.29 4.57 -2.15
N TYR A 24 6.20 3.83 -1.94
CA TYR A 24 5.07 3.86 -2.87
C TYR A 24 3.76 4.19 -2.17
N ARG A 25 2.87 4.87 -2.89
CA ARG A 25 1.50 5.13 -2.48
C ARG A 25 0.55 4.45 -3.46
N THR A 26 -0.40 3.67 -2.94
CA THR A 26 -1.39 2.99 -3.76
C THR A 26 -2.80 3.23 -3.22
N SER A 27 -3.77 3.33 -4.13
CA SER A 27 -5.19 3.36 -3.76
C SER A 27 -5.72 1.93 -3.72
N ILE A 28 -6.23 1.49 -2.57
CA ILE A 28 -6.87 0.19 -2.43
C ILE A 28 -8.37 0.38 -2.26
N ASN A 29 -9.15 -0.50 -2.89
CA ASN A 29 -10.58 -0.58 -2.63
C ASN A 29 -10.80 -1.31 -1.29
N VAL A 30 -11.37 -0.62 -0.29
CA VAL A 30 -11.77 -1.22 1.00
C VAL A 30 -13.18 -1.81 0.95
N LYS A 31 -13.97 -1.52 -0.10
CA LYS A 31 -15.23 -2.23 -0.35
C LYS A 31 -14.93 -3.65 -0.84
N GLY A 32 -15.05 -4.62 0.05
CA GLY A 32 -14.91 -6.06 -0.25
C GLY A 32 -13.96 -6.83 0.67
N GLY A 33 -13.30 -6.15 1.61
CA GLY A 33 -12.22 -6.75 2.39
C GLY A 33 -10.89 -6.60 1.66
N ILE A 34 -9.84 -6.35 2.43
CA ILE A 34 -8.48 -6.22 1.89
C ILE A 34 -8.04 -7.63 1.54
N GLU A 35 -7.90 -7.93 0.25
CA GLU A 35 -7.35 -9.22 -0.19
C GLU A 35 -6.04 -9.50 0.56
N ASP A 36 -5.89 -10.68 1.17
CA ASP A 36 -4.73 -10.99 2.00
C ASP A 36 -3.41 -10.92 1.22
N ARG A 37 -3.46 -11.09 -0.12
CA ARG A 37 -2.35 -10.80 -1.05
C ARG A 37 -1.79 -9.38 -0.93
N ILE A 38 -2.67 -8.40 -0.72
CA ILE A 38 -2.31 -6.99 -0.59
C ILE A 38 -1.63 -6.75 0.77
N LYS A 39 -1.98 -7.51 1.81
CA LYS A 39 -1.29 -7.50 3.11
C LYS A 39 0.07 -8.21 3.08
N GLU A 40 0.19 -9.31 2.35
CA GLU A 40 1.47 -10.04 2.20
C GLU A 40 2.56 -9.16 1.57
N GLY A 41 2.16 -8.18 0.77
CA GLY A 41 3.03 -7.14 0.24
C GLY A 41 3.49 -7.42 -1.18
N PHE A 42 4.05 -6.39 -1.82
CA PHE A 42 4.46 -6.44 -3.21
C PHE A 42 5.97 -6.36 -3.34
N GLN A 43 6.57 -7.16 -4.22
CA GLN A 43 7.97 -6.98 -4.59
C GLN A 43 8.09 -5.74 -5.48
N LYS A 44 8.72 -4.70 -4.95
CA LYS A 44 8.98 -3.44 -5.67
C LYS A 44 10.44 -3.05 -5.53
N TYR A 45 10.92 -2.29 -6.50
CA TYR A 45 12.27 -1.80 -6.52
C TYR A 45 12.48 -0.78 -5.39
N SER A 46 13.50 -0.99 -4.56
CA SER A 46 13.93 -0.01 -3.56
C SER A 46 15.14 0.77 -4.09
N PRO A 47 15.04 2.10 -4.31
CA PRO A 47 16.15 2.89 -4.84
C PRO A 47 17.40 2.87 -3.98
N ARG A 48 17.24 2.74 -2.65
CA ARG A 48 18.37 2.75 -1.71
C ARG A 48 19.21 1.49 -1.74
N LEU A 49 18.55 0.33 -1.85
CA LEU A 49 19.22 -0.98 -1.91
C LEU A 49 19.49 -1.44 -3.34
N ARG A 50 18.97 -0.72 -4.34
CA ARG A 50 19.07 -1.03 -5.77
C ARG A 50 18.62 -2.46 -6.12
N LYS A 51 17.68 -3.01 -5.37
CA LYS A 51 17.11 -4.35 -5.57
C LYS A 51 15.61 -4.36 -5.34
N HIS A 52 14.94 -5.40 -5.83
CA HIS A 52 13.53 -5.63 -5.56
C HIS A 52 13.39 -6.22 -4.15
N THR A 53 12.62 -5.53 -3.30
CA THR A 53 12.35 -5.94 -1.93
C THR A 53 10.85 -6.01 -1.70
N LEU A 54 10.47 -6.74 -0.64
CA LEU A 54 9.07 -6.81 -0.21
C LEU A 54 8.65 -5.47 0.40
N HIS A 55 7.57 -4.91 -0.11
CA HIS A 55 6.95 -3.70 0.40
C HIS A 55 5.58 -4.05 0.99
N LYS A 56 5.46 -3.91 2.31
CA LYS A 56 4.23 -4.18 3.06
C LYS A 56 3.41 -2.93 3.22
N ILE A 57 2.09 -3.09 3.32
CA ILE A 57 1.20 -1.95 3.51
C ILE A 57 1.23 -1.50 4.96
N LYS A 58 1.54 -0.22 5.15
CA LYS A 58 1.38 0.46 6.42
C LYS A 58 0.09 1.27 6.36
N ARG A 59 -0.93 0.81 7.09
CA ARG A 59 -2.10 1.62 7.43
C ARG A 59 -1.77 2.42 8.69
N LYS A 60 -2.29 3.64 8.77
CA LYS A 60 -2.34 4.40 10.02
C LYS A 60 -3.62 4.02 10.75
#